data_AF-A0A653IST9-F1
#
_entry.id   AF-A0A653IST9-F1
#
_cell.length_a   1.000
_cell.length_b   1.000
_cell.length_c   1.000
_cell.angle_alpha   90.00
_cell.angle_beta   90.00
_cell.angle_gamma   90.00
#
_symmetry.space_group_name_H-M   'P 1'
#
loop_
_entity.id
_entity.type
_entity.pdbx_description
1 polymer ?
#
loop_
_entity_poly.entity_id
_entity_poly.type
_entity_poly.pdbx_seq_one_letter_code
_entity_poly.pdbx_strand_id
1 'polypeptide(L)'
;MIRLAILAALASFQPAVAQTITGTAHAGDGDSFEVAGTKVRLFGVDAPEYRQTCQVNHSEWACGADAASALGVLIDNRLVTCIRRETDVYNRTVANCMINGQDVAAQLVAQGYAIVLENGRADYAVIEARARVGKVGIWATKFDMPVDWRRAHPRDPDALRSPSSGQWSAPVRWQPRSSGYMYRNCDQARAAGAAPMRRGTAAYNPNLDGDSDGLACEPYRGRR
;
A
#
# COMPACT_ATOMS: atom_id res chain seq x y z
N MET A 1 70.14 -3.79 18.56
CA MET A 1 69.16 -4.89 18.49
C MET A 1 67.82 -4.36 19.00
N ILE A 2 66.94 -3.84 18.13
CA ILE A 2 65.58 -3.42 18.51
C ILE A 2 64.62 -4.31 17.72
N ARG A 3 63.91 -5.19 18.44
CA ARG A 3 62.89 -6.08 17.88
C ARG A 3 61.53 -5.37 17.88
N LEU A 4 60.83 -5.56 16.75
CA LEU A 4 59.45 -5.24 16.38
C LEU A 4 58.41 -5.18 17.51
N ALA A 5 57.37 -4.37 17.28
CA ALA A 5 56.00 -4.88 17.22
C ALA A 5 55.11 -3.94 16.38
N ILE A 6 54.89 -4.28 15.11
CA ILE A 6 53.82 -3.66 14.31
C ILE A 6 52.56 -4.47 14.60
N LEU A 7 51.65 -3.93 15.44
CA LEU A 7 50.30 -4.46 15.56
C LEU A 7 49.53 -4.12 14.28
N ALA A 8 49.37 -5.11 13.39
CA ALA A 8 48.41 -5.03 12.30
C ALA A 8 47.00 -5.18 12.88
N ALA A 9 46.29 -4.07 13.05
CA ALA A 9 44.86 -4.08 13.38
C ALA A 9 44.07 -4.58 12.16
N LEU A 10 43.70 -5.86 12.17
CA LEU A 10 42.77 -6.45 11.21
C LEU A 10 41.38 -5.86 11.43
N ALA A 11 41.06 -4.77 10.74
CA ALA A 11 39.71 -4.21 10.70
C ALA A 11 38.77 -5.22 10.04
N SER A 12 37.91 -5.85 10.84
CA SER A 12 36.91 -6.80 10.38
C SER A 12 35.78 -6.02 9.68
N PHE A 13 35.75 -6.03 8.34
CA PHE A 13 34.61 -5.52 7.59
C PHE A 13 33.44 -6.50 7.76
N GLN A 14 32.55 -6.22 8.72
CA GLN A 14 31.28 -6.94 8.77
C GLN A 14 30.41 -6.45 7.60
N PRO A 15 29.91 -7.34 6.73
CA PRO A 15 28.92 -6.94 5.75
C PRO A 15 27.68 -6.44 6.50
N ALA A 16 27.26 -5.21 6.23
CA ALA A 16 25.99 -4.71 6.70
C ALA A 16 24.89 -5.54 6.04
N VAL A 17 24.34 -6.50 6.77
CA VAL A 17 23.17 -7.25 6.32
C VAL A 17 22.00 -6.28 6.34
N ALA A 18 21.66 -5.72 5.18
CA ALA A 18 20.39 -5.03 5.03
C ALA A 18 19.29 -6.03 5.43
N GLN A 19 18.53 -5.70 6.49
CA GLN A 19 17.52 -6.60 7.03
C GLN A 19 16.44 -6.79 5.97
N THR A 20 16.59 -7.89 5.23
CA THR A 20 15.69 -8.31 4.17
C THR A 20 14.62 -9.17 4.82
N ILE A 21 13.37 -8.78 4.66
CA ILE A 21 12.20 -9.48 5.17
C ILE A 21 11.48 -10.06 3.96
N THR A 22 11.35 -11.39 3.92
CA THR A 22 10.64 -12.07 2.84
C THR A 22 9.55 -12.95 3.44
N GLY A 23 8.33 -12.85 2.92
CA GLY A 23 7.24 -13.71 3.36
C GLY A 23 5.92 -13.40 2.70
N THR A 24 4.89 -14.14 3.09
CA THR A 24 3.51 -13.83 2.72
C THR A 24 3.11 -12.49 3.34
N ALA A 25 2.50 -11.63 2.54
CA ALA A 25 2.07 -10.31 2.96
C ALA A 25 0.55 -10.17 3.03
N HIS A 26 0.09 -9.25 3.89
CA HIS A 26 -1.31 -8.87 4.07
C HIS A 26 -1.43 -7.36 4.25
N ALA A 27 -2.21 -6.71 3.38
CA ALA A 27 -2.42 -5.26 3.44
C ALA A 27 -3.21 -4.85 4.70
N GLY A 28 -2.81 -3.71 5.28
CA GLY A 28 -3.49 -3.11 6.41
C GLY A 28 -4.20 -1.80 6.04
N ASP A 29 -3.48 -0.89 5.40
CA ASP A 29 -4.00 0.35 4.82
C ASP A 29 -3.32 0.62 3.45
N GLY A 30 -3.40 1.85 2.92
CA GLY A 30 -2.91 2.18 1.57
C GLY A 30 -1.38 2.18 1.39
N ASP A 31 -0.59 2.18 2.48
CA ASP A 31 0.88 2.15 2.39
C ASP A 31 1.55 1.24 3.44
N SER A 32 0.76 0.63 4.32
CA SER A 32 1.21 -0.22 5.41
C SER A 32 0.58 -1.60 5.35
N PHE A 33 1.40 -2.61 5.66
CA PHE A 33 1.03 -4.01 5.58
C PHE A 33 1.87 -4.85 6.56
N GLU A 34 1.50 -6.12 6.71
CA GLU A 34 2.29 -7.09 7.45
C GLU A 34 2.96 -8.07 6.48
N VAL A 35 4.23 -8.41 6.72
CA VAL A 35 4.94 -9.46 6.00
C VAL A 35 5.78 -10.27 6.98
N ALA A 36 5.61 -11.60 6.97
CA ALA A 36 6.28 -12.51 7.91
C ALA A 36 6.15 -12.06 9.39
N GLY A 37 4.97 -11.58 9.80
CA GLY A 37 4.72 -11.08 11.17
C GLY A 37 5.32 -9.71 11.48
N THR A 38 5.92 -9.03 10.50
CA THR A 38 6.52 -7.71 10.67
C THR A 38 5.63 -6.63 10.04
N LYS A 39 5.28 -5.60 10.81
CA LYS A 39 4.59 -4.40 10.29
C LYS A 39 5.57 -3.57 9.45
N VAL A 40 5.20 -3.35 8.19
CA VAL A 40 5.96 -2.60 7.21
C VAL A 40 5.15 -1.39 6.73
N ARG A 41 5.81 -0.24 6.60
CA ARG A 41 5.35 0.92 5.82
C ARG A 41 6.24 1.08 4.59
N LEU A 42 5.65 1.36 3.44
CA LEU A 42 6.39 1.61 2.22
C LEU A 42 7.25 2.87 2.34
N PHE A 43 8.51 2.77 1.93
CA PHE A 43 9.44 3.88 1.94
C PHE A 43 9.17 4.86 0.80
N GLY A 44 9.20 6.16 1.10
CA GLY A 44 9.18 7.23 0.08
C GLY A 44 7.82 7.58 -0.50
N VAL A 45 6.73 6.99 0.02
CA VAL A 45 5.36 7.26 -0.40
C VAL A 45 4.45 7.41 0.82
N ASP A 46 3.27 7.99 0.60
CA ASP A 46 2.20 8.12 1.58
C ASP A 46 0.87 7.91 0.87
N ALA A 47 -0.01 7.10 1.45
CA ALA A 47 -1.31 6.81 0.88
C ALA A 47 -2.44 7.41 1.74
N PRO A 48 -3.64 7.63 1.19
CA PRO A 48 -4.80 7.98 2.00
C PRO A 48 -4.99 6.97 3.14
N GLU A 49 -5.23 7.49 4.33
CA GLU A 49 -5.47 6.65 5.51
C GLU A 49 -6.72 5.79 5.30
N TYR A 50 -6.80 4.58 5.88
CA TYR A 50 -7.90 3.65 5.58
C TYR A 50 -9.31 4.26 5.67
N ARG A 51 -9.55 5.18 6.62
CA ARG A 51 -10.85 5.86 6.82
C ARG A 51 -10.99 7.18 6.08
N GLN A 52 -10.00 7.58 5.29
CA GLN A 52 -10.03 8.83 4.54
C GLN A 52 -11.02 8.74 3.38
N THR A 53 -11.83 9.80 3.25
CA THR A 53 -12.73 10.01 2.12
C THR A 53 -12.23 11.12 1.22
N CYS A 54 -12.57 11.03 -0.07
CA CYS A 54 -12.24 11.97 -1.13
C CYS A 54 -13.55 12.41 -1.81
N GLN A 55 -13.56 13.58 -2.44
CA GLN A 55 -14.75 14.15 -3.08
C GLN A 55 -14.68 14.00 -4.59
N VAL A 56 -15.67 13.33 -5.17
CA VAL A 56 -15.83 13.14 -6.62
C VAL A 56 -17.26 13.52 -7.02
N ASN A 57 -17.42 14.51 -7.90
CA ASN A 57 -18.73 14.99 -8.38
C ASN A 57 -19.75 15.25 -7.25
N HIS A 58 -19.32 15.91 -6.16
CA HIS A 58 -20.10 16.19 -4.95
C HIS A 58 -20.55 14.95 -4.15
N SER A 59 -19.99 13.79 -4.44
CA SER A 59 -20.17 12.55 -3.68
C SER A 59 -18.89 12.17 -2.95
N GLU A 60 -19.05 11.59 -1.77
CA GLU A 60 -17.93 11.00 -1.03
C GLU A 60 -17.53 9.65 -1.63
N TRP A 61 -16.22 9.46 -1.74
CA TRP A 61 -15.57 8.23 -2.17
C TRP A 61 -14.59 7.79 -1.09
N ALA A 62 -14.64 6.52 -0.68
CA ALA A 62 -13.78 5.94 0.34
C ALA A 62 -12.36 5.65 -0.20
N CYS A 63 -11.65 6.69 -0.63
CA CYS A 63 -10.34 6.57 -1.26
C CYS A 63 -9.27 5.90 -0.37
N GLY A 64 -9.39 6.00 0.96
CA GLY A 64 -8.59 5.24 1.91
C GLY A 64 -8.74 3.73 1.79
N ALA A 65 -9.99 3.27 1.76
CA ALA A 65 -10.31 1.86 1.60
C ALA A 65 -9.89 1.34 0.21
N ASP A 66 -10.11 2.14 -0.84
CA ASP A 66 -9.68 1.78 -2.20
C ASP A 66 -8.15 1.73 -2.32
N ALA A 67 -7.40 2.62 -1.64
CA ALA A 67 -5.95 2.56 -1.60
C ALA A 67 -5.44 1.28 -0.88
N ALA A 68 -6.07 0.92 0.25
CA ALA A 68 -5.76 -0.32 0.96
C ALA A 68 -6.08 -1.56 0.10
N SER A 69 -7.21 -1.54 -0.61
CA SER A 69 -7.61 -2.57 -1.57
C SER A 69 -6.59 -2.70 -2.69
N ALA A 70 -6.13 -1.57 -3.26
CA ALA A 70 -5.09 -1.57 -4.29
C ALA A 70 -3.77 -2.17 -3.80
N LEU A 71 -3.36 -1.88 -2.57
CA LEU A 71 -2.19 -2.52 -1.96
C LEU A 71 -2.41 -4.03 -1.78
N GLY A 72 -3.54 -4.46 -1.22
CA GLY A 72 -3.87 -5.88 -1.06
C GLY A 72 -3.90 -6.63 -2.40
N VAL A 73 -4.46 -5.97 -3.41
CA VAL A 73 -4.38 -6.38 -4.82
C VAL A 73 -2.93 -6.53 -5.28
N LEU A 74 -1.92 -5.84 -4.77
CA LEU A 74 -0.52 -6.10 -5.14
C LEU A 74 0.13 -7.23 -4.33
N ILE A 75 -0.18 -7.35 -3.04
CA ILE A 75 0.65 -8.12 -2.11
C ILE A 75 -0.03 -9.31 -1.42
N ASP A 76 -1.36 -9.33 -1.34
CA ASP A 76 -2.04 -10.31 -0.49
C ASP A 76 -1.75 -11.74 -0.96
N ASN A 77 -1.47 -12.60 0.02
CA ASN A 77 -1.18 -14.02 -0.15
C ASN A 77 -0.01 -14.30 -1.11
N ARG A 78 0.88 -13.31 -1.32
CA ARG A 78 2.04 -13.42 -2.19
C ARG A 78 3.34 -13.19 -1.44
N LEU A 79 4.41 -13.73 -2.01
CA LEU A 79 5.76 -13.58 -1.48
C LEU A 79 6.29 -12.18 -1.79
N VAL A 80 6.37 -11.32 -0.78
CA VAL A 80 6.95 -9.98 -0.87
C VAL A 80 8.33 -9.98 -0.24
N THR A 81 9.29 -9.33 -0.90
CA THR A 81 10.63 -9.09 -0.36
C THR A 81 10.81 -7.62 -0.06
N CYS A 82 11.07 -7.28 1.20
CA CYS A 82 11.25 -5.93 1.70
C CYS A 82 12.67 -5.72 2.21
N ILE A 83 13.32 -4.64 1.77
CA ILE A 83 14.63 -4.21 2.26
C ILE A 83 14.39 -3.03 3.20
N ARG A 84 14.65 -3.24 4.50
CA ARG A 84 14.50 -2.19 5.52
C ARG A 84 15.42 -1.00 5.23
N ARG A 85 14.87 0.20 5.37
CA ARG A 85 15.57 1.49 5.25
C ARG A 85 15.72 2.15 6.61
N GLU A 86 14.65 2.18 7.39
CA GLU A 86 14.60 2.81 8.71
C GLU A 86 13.51 2.16 9.58
N THR A 87 13.35 2.69 10.79
CA THR A 87 12.23 2.37 11.68
C THR A 87 11.56 3.67 12.06
N ASP A 88 10.24 3.73 11.96
CA ASP A 88 9.48 4.94 12.31
C ASP A 88 9.21 5.04 13.82
N VAL A 89 8.64 6.16 14.24
CA VAL A 89 8.30 6.44 15.64
C VAL A 89 7.23 5.49 16.22
N TYR A 90 6.51 4.76 15.37
CA TYR A 90 5.52 3.76 15.75
C TYR A 90 6.10 2.33 15.75
N ASN A 91 7.43 2.22 15.68
CA ASN A 91 8.17 0.95 15.65
C ASN A 91 7.81 0.06 14.44
N ARG A 92 7.35 0.66 13.33
CA ARG A 92 7.18 -0.05 12.05
C ARG A 92 8.48 -0.06 11.29
N THR A 93 8.71 -1.13 10.54
CA THR A 93 9.80 -1.18 9.55
C THR A 93 9.41 -0.32 8.37
N VAL A 94 10.24 0.66 7.99
CA VAL A 94 10.04 1.40 6.74
C VAL A 94 10.95 0.80 5.68
N ALA A 95 10.40 0.35 4.56
CA ALA A 95 11.13 -0.49 3.60
C ALA A 95 10.78 -0.22 2.13
N ASN A 96 11.74 -0.50 1.25
CA ASN A 96 11.47 -0.69 -0.17
C ASN A 96 11.06 -2.15 -0.39
N CYS A 97 9.93 -2.39 -1.06
CA CYS A 97 9.38 -3.73 -1.19
C CYS A 97 9.08 -4.09 -2.65
N MET A 98 9.40 -5.35 -2.98
CA MET A 98 9.31 -5.90 -4.32
C MET A 98 8.37 -7.12 -4.31
N ILE A 99 7.58 -7.23 -5.37
CA ILE A 99 6.75 -8.40 -5.68
C ILE A 99 6.99 -8.81 -7.13
N ASN A 100 7.44 -10.04 -7.38
CA ASN A 100 7.75 -10.55 -8.72
C ASN A 100 8.65 -9.61 -9.56
N GLY A 101 9.62 -8.97 -8.92
CA GLY A 101 10.53 -8.00 -9.58
C GLY A 101 9.93 -6.61 -9.84
N GLN A 102 8.69 -6.35 -9.41
CA GLN A 102 8.04 -5.04 -9.49
C GLN A 102 8.06 -4.33 -8.13
N ASP A 103 8.28 -3.02 -8.16
CA ASP A 103 8.28 -2.18 -6.96
C ASP A 103 6.85 -1.85 -6.53
N VAL A 104 6.49 -2.23 -5.29
CA VAL A 104 5.13 -2.08 -4.77
C VAL A 104 4.73 -0.61 -4.65
N ALA A 105 5.62 0.26 -4.19
CA ALA A 105 5.35 1.68 -4.03
C ALA A 105 5.18 2.36 -5.40
N ALA A 106 6.03 2.03 -6.38
CA ALA A 106 5.89 2.53 -7.74
C ALA A 106 4.54 2.14 -8.38
N GLN A 107 4.06 0.91 -8.13
CA GLN A 107 2.76 0.45 -8.62
C GLN A 107 1.59 1.22 -8.00
N LEU A 108 1.64 1.51 -6.70
CA LEU A 108 0.61 2.32 -6.04
C LEU A 108 0.59 3.77 -6.54
N VAL A 109 1.77 4.38 -6.73
CA VAL A 109 1.90 5.73 -7.28
C VAL A 109 1.35 5.76 -8.72
N ALA A 110 1.66 4.74 -9.53
CA ALA A 110 1.15 4.63 -10.90
C ALA A 110 -0.38 4.50 -10.96
N GLN A 111 -0.97 3.78 -10.00
CA GLN A 111 -2.42 3.63 -9.85
C GLN A 111 -3.10 4.85 -9.20
N GLY A 112 -2.34 5.88 -8.82
CA GLY A 112 -2.87 7.09 -8.20
C GLY A 112 -3.42 6.87 -6.78
N TYR A 113 -2.89 5.89 -6.05
CA TYR A 113 -3.27 5.61 -4.66
C TYR A 113 -2.22 6.00 -3.62
N ALA A 114 -1.09 6.56 -4.07
CA ALA A 114 -0.08 7.11 -3.19
C ALA A 114 0.50 8.39 -3.76
N ILE A 115 0.84 9.32 -2.86
CA ILE A 115 1.65 10.50 -3.16
C ILE A 115 3.13 10.19 -2.91
N VAL A 116 4.02 10.93 -3.56
CA VAL A 116 5.47 10.79 -3.37
C VAL A 116 5.95 11.76 -2.29
N LEU A 117 6.72 11.25 -1.34
CA LEU A 117 7.32 12.05 -0.27
C LEU A 117 8.68 12.61 -0.69
N GLU A 118 9.20 13.58 0.08
CA GLU A 118 10.51 14.20 -0.18
C GLU A 118 11.66 13.19 -0.17
N ASN A 119 11.58 12.17 0.69
CA ASN A 119 12.53 11.06 0.73
C ASN A 119 12.25 9.96 -0.32
N GLY A 120 11.29 10.18 -1.21
CA GLY A 120 10.93 9.30 -2.31
C GLY A 120 12.00 9.21 -3.38
N ARG A 121 12.01 8.11 -4.12
CA ARG A 121 12.94 7.93 -5.24
C ARG A 121 12.54 8.83 -6.41
N ALA A 122 13.52 9.33 -7.16
CA ALA A 122 13.29 10.27 -8.26
C ALA A 122 12.38 9.70 -9.37
N ASP A 123 12.42 8.40 -9.61
CA ASP A 123 11.53 7.75 -10.59
C ASP A 123 10.06 7.75 -10.15
N TYR A 124 9.78 7.76 -8.84
CA TYR A 124 8.40 7.86 -8.35
C TYR A 124 7.78 9.20 -8.72
N ALA A 125 8.54 10.30 -8.68
CA ALA A 125 8.03 11.62 -9.06
C ALA A 125 7.59 11.66 -10.53
N VAL A 126 8.30 10.97 -11.42
CA VAL A 126 7.92 10.84 -12.84
C VAL A 126 6.61 10.05 -12.98
N ILE A 127 6.46 8.97 -12.21
CA ILE A 127 5.24 8.15 -12.20
C ILE A 127 4.06 8.96 -11.65
N GLU A 128 4.24 9.67 -10.55
CA GLU A 128 3.22 10.51 -9.92
C GLU A 128 2.77 11.64 -10.86
N ALA A 129 3.71 12.30 -11.54
CA ALA A 129 3.41 13.33 -12.52
C ALA A 129 2.50 12.79 -13.65
N ARG A 130 2.74 11.56 -14.11
CA ARG A 130 1.88 10.89 -15.10
C ARG A 130 0.49 10.59 -14.52
N ALA A 131 0.41 10.10 -13.28
CA ALA A 131 -0.87 9.83 -12.61
C ALA A 131 -1.70 11.13 -12.41
N ARG A 132 -1.03 12.23 -12.05
CA ARG A 132 -1.62 13.58 -11.93
C ARG A 132 -2.20 14.07 -13.25
N VAL A 133 -1.39 14.08 -14.31
CA VAL A 133 -1.83 14.51 -15.65
C VAL A 133 -2.96 13.61 -16.17
N GLY A 134 -2.84 12.30 -15.93
CA GLY A 134 -3.84 11.31 -16.31
C GLY A 134 -5.12 11.32 -15.47
N LYS A 135 -5.18 12.13 -14.40
CA LYS A 135 -6.28 12.16 -13.43
C LYS A 135 -6.64 10.73 -12.99
N VAL A 136 -5.64 10.01 -12.48
CA VAL A 136 -5.77 8.61 -12.03
C VAL A 136 -5.96 8.56 -10.51
N GLY A 137 -6.91 7.76 -10.04
CA GLY A 137 -7.11 7.51 -8.61
C GLY A 137 -7.47 8.79 -7.85
N ILE A 138 -6.76 9.09 -6.76
CA ILE A 138 -7.00 10.30 -5.95
C ILE A 138 -6.83 11.59 -6.77
N TRP A 139 -5.99 11.58 -7.80
CA TRP A 139 -5.76 12.73 -8.68
C TRP A 139 -6.96 13.08 -9.57
N ALA A 140 -7.97 12.22 -9.67
CA ALA A 140 -9.24 12.50 -10.33
C ALA A 140 -10.23 13.28 -9.44
N THR A 141 -9.87 13.55 -8.18
CA THR A 141 -10.79 13.96 -7.12
C THR A 141 -10.28 15.17 -6.36
N LYS A 142 -11.12 15.75 -5.51
CA LYS A 142 -10.68 16.68 -4.46
C LYS A 142 -10.40 15.86 -3.21
N PHE A 143 -9.18 15.89 -2.71
CA PHE A 143 -8.75 15.14 -1.53
C PHE A 143 -7.81 15.96 -0.66
N ASP A 144 -7.80 15.67 0.63
CA ASP A 144 -6.78 16.19 1.55
C ASP A 144 -5.51 15.35 1.44
N MET A 145 -4.34 15.97 1.54
CA MET A 145 -3.09 15.18 1.60
C MET A 145 -3.12 14.26 2.84
N PRO A 146 -2.60 13.03 2.78
CA PRO A 146 -2.77 12.09 3.89
C PRO A 146 -2.21 12.60 5.22
N VAL A 147 -1.13 13.38 5.18
CA VAL A 147 -0.58 14.08 6.36
C VAL A 147 -1.55 15.08 6.97
N ASP A 148 -2.28 15.84 6.15
CA ASP A 148 -3.25 16.83 6.61
C ASP A 148 -4.48 16.12 7.17
N TRP A 149 -4.93 15.06 6.51
CA TRP A 149 -6.02 14.23 7.01
C TRP A 149 -5.69 13.63 8.39
N ARG A 150 -4.47 13.09 8.58
CA ARG A 150 -4.01 12.57 9.89
C ARG A 150 -4.01 13.63 10.99
N ARG A 151 -3.64 14.88 10.66
CA ARG A 151 -3.65 16.00 11.62
C ARG A 151 -5.07 16.38 12.03
N ALA A 152 -6.01 16.36 11.09
CA ALA A 152 -7.42 16.64 11.34
C ALA A 152 -8.15 15.46 12.03
N HIS A 153 -7.65 14.23 11.87
CA HIS A 153 -8.24 13.00 12.40
C HIS A 153 -7.22 12.22 13.23
N PRO A 154 -6.77 12.76 14.38
CA PRO A 154 -5.80 12.07 15.23
C PRO A 154 -6.36 10.71 15.69
N ARG A 155 -5.52 9.67 15.60
CA ARG A 155 -5.88 8.36 16.14
C ARG A 155 -6.03 8.47 17.65
N ASP A 156 -7.09 7.89 18.19
CA ASP A 156 -7.32 7.81 19.63
C ASP A 156 -6.11 7.14 20.33
N PRO A 157 -5.40 7.83 21.25
CA PRO A 157 -4.28 7.26 21.99
C PRO A 157 -4.64 5.99 22.76
N ASP A 158 -5.90 5.86 23.20
CA ASP A 158 -6.37 4.70 23.97
C ASP A 158 -6.63 3.48 23.06
N ALA A 159 -6.86 3.71 21.77
CA ALA A 159 -6.88 2.64 20.77
C ALA A 159 -5.50 1.99 20.57
N LEU A 160 -4.39 2.68 20.88
CA LEU A 160 -3.03 2.10 20.85
C LEU A 160 -2.67 1.35 22.15
N ARG A 161 -3.34 1.69 23.27
CA ARG A 161 -3.09 1.09 24.61
C ARG A 161 -3.94 -0.13 24.90
N SER A 162 -5.01 -0.37 24.14
CA SER A 162 -5.80 -1.61 24.27
C SER A 162 -4.99 -2.83 23.80
N PRO A 163 -4.94 -3.94 24.57
CA PRO A 163 -4.22 -5.17 24.18
C PRO A 163 -4.70 -5.79 22.85
N SER A 164 -5.87 -5.38 22.35
CA SER A 164 -6.43 -5.78 21.05
C SER A 164 -5.88 -4.99 19.85
N SER A 165 -5.14 -3.91 20.06
CA SER A 165 -4.61 -3.04 18.98
C SER A 165 -3.42 -3.65 18.22
N GLY A 166 -2.82 -4.70 18.80
CA GLY A 166 -1.80 -5.52 18.17
C GLY A 166 -2.35 -6.71 17.38
N GLN A 167 -3.66 -7.00 17.49
CA GLN A 167 -4.29 -8.10 16.77
C GLN A 167 -5.06 -7.56 15.58
N TRP A 168 -4.42 -7.61 14.40
CA TRP A 168 -5.17 -7.76 13.17
C TRP A 168 -6.03 -9.00 13.36
N SER A 169 -7.32 -8.80 13.60
CA SER A 169 -8.25 -9.91 13.78
C SER A 169 -8.11 -10.80 12.54
N ALA A 170 -7.94 -12.11 12.75
CA ALA A 170 -7.92 -13.10 11.68
C ALA A 170 -9.01 -12.78 10.65
N PRO A 171 -8.77 -12.99 9.34
CA PRO A 171 -9.71 -12.59 8.31
C PRO A 171 -11.09 -13.08 8.70
N VAL A 172 -12.05 -12.15 8.77
CA VAL A 172 -13.47 -12.49 8.93
C VAL A 172 -13.73 -13.60 7.93
N ARG A 173 -14.09 -14.79 8.43
CA ARG A 173 -14.38 -15.95 7.60
C ARG A 173 -15.56 -15.58 6.72
N TRP A 174 -15.27 -15.11 5.51
CA TRP A 174 -16.26 -14.80 4.49
C TRP A 174 -17.02 -16.09 4.20
N GLN A 175 -18.25 -16.17 4.70
CA GLN A 175 -19.18 -17.18 4.25
C GLN A 175 -19.60 -16.79 2.83
N PRO A 176 -19.44 -17.68 1.83
CA PRO A 176 -19.87 -17.38 0.47
C PRO A 176 -21.40 -17.38 0.43
N ARG A 177 -22.01 -16.19 0.38
CA ARG A 177 -23.42 -16.07 0.01
C ARG A 177 -23.50 -15.91 -1.50
N SER A 178 -23.91 -17.01 -2.13
CA SER A 178 -24.55 -17.15 -3.44
C SER A 178 -23.94 -16.43 -4.64
N SER A 179 -23.51 -17.26 -5.59
CA SER A 179 -23.30 -16.98 -7.01
C SER A 179 -24.34 -16.03 -7.64
N GLY A 180 -23.88 -14.87 -8.07
CA GLY A 180 -24.60 -13.91 -8.88
C GLY A 180 -23.75 -12.65 -8.93
N TYR A 181 -23.44 -12.14 -10.12
CA TYR A 181 -22.60 -10.97 -10.35
C TYR A 181 -22.85 -9.88 -9.28
N MET A 182 -21.91 -9.78 -8.32
CA MET A 182 -22.11 -9.07 -7.04
C MET A 182 -22.40 -7.58 -7.21
N TYR A 183 -21.96 -7.00 -8.33
CA TYR A 183 -22.09 -5.58 -8.61
C TYR A 183 -22.59 -5.38 -10.04
N ARG A 184 -23.59 -4.51 -10.19
CA ARG A 184 -24.20 -4.12 -11.47
C ARG A 184 -23.22 -3.35 -12.35
N ASN A 185 -22.32 -2.58 -11.73
CA ASN A 185 -21.31 -1.76 -12.39
C ASN A 185 -20.17 -1.44 -11.41
N CYS A 186 -19.13 -0.81 -11.92
CA CYS A 186 -17.95 -0.45 -11.12
C CYS A 186 -18.19 0.65 -10.09
N ASP A 187 -19.19 1.50 -10.28
CA ASP A 187 -19.55 2.50 -9.26
C ASP A 187 -20.10 1.79 -8.02
N GLN A 188 -20.95 0.77 -8.19
CA GLN A 188 -21.45 -0.04 -7.08
C GLN A 188 -20.33 -0.86 -6.41
N ALA A 189 -19.41 -1.43 -7.19
CA ALA A 189 -18.28 -2.18 -6.66
C ALA A 189 -17.35 -1.30 -5.82
N ARG A 190 -17.05 -0.07 -6.28
CA ARG A 190 -16.24 0.92 -5.53
C ARG A 190 -16.98 1.43 -4.30
N ALA A 191 -18.27 1.74 -4.41
CA ALA A 191 -19.07 2.16 -3.26
C ALA A 191 -19.13 1.09 -2.15
N ALA A 192 -19.02 -0.19 -2.52
CA ALA A 192 -18.95 -1.31 -1.58
C ALA A 192 -17.53 -1.64 -1.09
N GLY A 193 -16.50 -0.91 -1.53
CA GLY A 193 -15.09 -1.18 -1.21
C GLY A 193 -14.55 -2.48 -1.81
N ALA A 194 -15.23 -3.04 -2.82
CA ALA A 194 -14.86 -4.30 -3.45
C ALA A 194 -13.93 -4.13 -4.65
N ALA A 195 -13.84 -2.92 -5.21
CA ALA A 195 -12.95 -2.62 -6.33
C ALA A 195 -11.57 -2.11 -5.86
N PRO A 196 -10.51 -2.26 -6.67
CA PRO A 196 -10.47 -3.06 -7.90
C PRO A 196 -10.50 -4.58 -7.62
N MET A 197 -11.13 -5.37 -8.50
CA MET A 197 -11.35 -6.81 -8.32
C MET A 197 -10.44 -7.63 -9.24
N ARG A 198 -9.73 -8.62 -8.71
CA ARG A 198 -8.80 -9.47 -9.48
C ARG A 198 -9.41 -10.74 -10.03
N ARG A 199 -9.05 -11.09 -11.27
CA ARG A 199 -9.34 -12.40 -11.87
C ARG A 199 -8.99 -13.54 -10.90
N GLY A 200 -9.97 -14.42 -10.64
CA GLY A 200 -9.84 -15.55 -9.70
C GLY A 200 -10.38 -15.29 -8.28
N THR A 201 -10.72 -14.05 -7.94
CA THR A 201 -11.46 -13.73 -6.69
C THR A 201 -12.96 -13.94 -6.86
N ALA A 202 -13.67 -14.25 -5.77
CA ALA A 202 -15.13 -14.42 -5.82
C ALA A 202 -15.89 -13.14 -6.23
N ALA A 203 -15.28 -11.97 -6.02
CA ALA A 203 -15.85 -10.68 -6.41
C ALA A 203 -15.63 -10.36 -7.90
N TYR A 204 -14.65 -11.00 -8.57
CA TYR A 204 -14.30 -10.67 -9.94
C TYR A 204 -15.42 -10.95 -10.93
N ASN A 205 -15.72 -9.94 -11.73
CA ASN A 205 -16.68 -9.99 -12.81
C ASN A 205 -15.97 -9.60 -14.12
N PRO A 206 -15.79 -10.53 -15.07
CA PRO A 206 -15.21 -10.22 -16.39
C PRO A 206 -15.96 -9.11 -17.13
N ASN A 207 -17.26 -8.94 -16.90
CA ASN A 207 -18.06 -7.88 -17.52
C ASN A 207 -17.72 -6.48 -16.99
N LEU A 208 -16.94 -6.40 -15.91
CA LEU A 208 -16.46 -5.16 -15.30
C LEU A 208 -14.95 -4.95 -15.53
N ASP A 209 -14.31 -5.84 -16.29
CA ASP A 209 -12.90 -5.83 -16.69
C ASP A 209 -12.82 -5.35 -18.15
N GLY A 210 -12.90 -4.02 -18.31
CA GLY A 210 -13.14 -3.38 -19.61
C GLY A 210 -12.03 -3.60 -20.64
N ASP A 211 -10.79 -3.74 -20.21
CA ASP A 211 -9.63 -4.05 -21.06
C ASP A 211 -9.16 -5.51 -20.92
N SER A 212 -9.88 -6.31 -20.13
CA SER A 212 -9.66 -7.75 -19.96
C SER A 212 -8.28 -8.11 -19.42
N ASP A 213 -7.61 -7.18 -18.73
CA ASP A 213 -6.27 -7.35 -18.19
C ASP A 213 -6.24 -8.20 -16.89
N GLY A 214 -7.43 -8.53 -16.37
CA GLY A 214 -7.62 -9.26 -15.13
C GLY A 214 -7.88 -8.38 -13.91
N LEU A 215 -8.09 -7.08 -14.09
CA LEU A 215 -8.46 -6.11 -13.05
C LEU A 215 -9.79 -5.44 -13.39
N ALA A 216 -10.88 -6.01 -12.87
CA ALA A 216 -12.18 -5.37 -12.95
C ALA A 216 -12.25 -4.09 -12.10
N CYS A 217 -12.90 -3.06 -12.64
CA CYS A 217 -13.10 -1.78 -11.96
C CYS A 217 -11.82 -1.06 -11.53
N GLU A 218 -10.83 -1.05 -12.43
CA GLU A 218 -9.58 -0.28 -12.31
C GLU A 218 -9.80 1.19 -11.88
N PRO A 219 -8.76 1.88 -11.36
CA PRO A 219 -8.89 3.20 -10.75
C PRO A 219 -9.55 4.22 -11.68
N TYR A 220 -10.28 5.19 -11.13
CA TYR A 220 -10.90 6.25 -11.91
C TYR A 220 -9.84 6.97 -12.75
N ARG A 221 -9.90 6.78 -14.06
CA ARG A 221 -9.29 7.68 -15.04
C ARG A 221 -10.37 8.71 -15.33
N GLY A 222 -10.22 9.95 -14.84
CA GLY A 222 -11.25 10.99 -14.99
C GLY A 222 -11.85 10.98 -16.40
N ARG A 223 -13.19 11.02 -16.52
CA ARG A 223 -13.90 10.90 -17.82
C ARG A 223 -13.26 11.87 -18.83
N ARG A 224 -12.82 11.33 -19.97
CA ARG A 224 -12.35 12.11 -21.13
C ARG A 224 -13.45 13.02 -21.65
#